data_AF-A0ABC8ILU0-F1
#
_entry.id   AF-A0ABC8ILU0-F1
#
_cell.length_a   1.000
_cell.length_b   1.000
_cell.length_c   1.000
_cell.angle_alpha   90.00
_cell.angle_beta   90.00
_cell.angle_gamma   90.00
#
_symmetry.space_group_name_H-M   'P 1'
#
loop_
_entity.id
_entity.type
_entity.pdbx_description
1 polymer ?
#
loop_
_entity_poly.entity_id
_entity_poly.type
_entity_poly.pdbx_seq_one_letter_code
_entity_poly.pdbx_strand_id
1 'polypeptide(L)'
;METEAVVRTVAGVDCFVSLPPQILHVLQSTSSSLLPPLLPVELRSGDRRWPVAWSGSSSSSSAIEVARVFAEAISLPDGTVVQVRVLSNVPKATLVTVEPETEDDWEVLELNAELAEAAILSQVRILHEAMKFPLWLHDRTVIRFAVVSTFPPKGYNLCEELKSPWLLRDVKGISARIKNGTM
;
A
#
# COMPACT_ATOMS: atom_id res chain seq x y z
N MET A 1 10.47 21.40 4.02
CA MET A 1 11.85 20.88 3.94
C MET A 1 11.74 19.46 3.43
N GLU A 2 12.10 19.21 2.17
CA GLU A 2 12.09 17.87 1.60
C GLU A 2 13.34 17.15 2.11
N THR A 3 13.16 16.05 2.84
CA THR A 3 14.29 15.28 3.38
C THR A 3 14.60 14.14 2.42
N GLU A 4 15.85 14.07 1.98
CA GLU A 4 16.34 13.00 1.11
C GLU A 4 16.78 11.79 1.92
N ALA A 5 16.44 10.61 1.43
CA ALA A 5 16.92 9.35 1.96
C ALA A 5 17.07 8.31 0.84
N VAL A 6 17.94 7.33 1.07
CA VAL A 6 18.10 6.18 0.17
C VAL A 6 17.04 5.13 0.53
N VAL A 7 16.43 4.52 -0.49
CA VAL A 7 15.54 3.37 -0.31
C VAL A 7 16.37 2.09 -0.16
N ARG A 8 16.00 1.25 0.79
CA ARG A 8 16.56 -0.10 0.99
C ARG A 8 15.44 -1.13 1.04
N THR A 9 15.60 -2.18 0.26
CA THR A 9 14.71 -3.33 0.25
C THR A 9 15.09 -4.29 1.37
N VAL A 10 14.11 -4.67 2.18
CA VAL A 10 14.28 -5.55 3.34
C VAL A 10 13.40 -6.80 3.22
N ALA A 11 13.67 -7.80 4.06
CA ALA A 11 12.72 -8.87 4.29
C ALA A 11 11.54 -8.28 5.08
N GLY A 12 10.36 -8.24 4.46
CA GLY A 12 9.14 -7.68 5.02
C GLY A 12 7.91 -8.32 4.37
N VAL A 13 6.76 -8.21 5.02
CA VAL A 13 5.51 -8.90 4.65
C VAL A 13 4.30 -7.95 4.65
N ASP A 14 4.55 -6.68 4.38
CA ASP A 14 3.53 -5.65 4.27
C ASP A 14 3.85 -4.67 3.13
N CYS A 15 2.86 -3.84 2.77
CA CYS A 15 3.00 -2.77 1.79
C CYS A 15 3.18 -1.41 2.47
N PHE A 16 3.92 -1.37 3.57
CA PHE A 16 4.30 -0.12 4.24
C PHE A 16 5.77 0.18 4.04
N VAL A 17 6.10 1.46 4.22
CA VAL A 17 7.49 1.89 4.37
C VAL A 17 7.79 2.05 5.84
N SER A 18 9.03 1.76 6.23
CA SER A 18 9.59 2.24 7.50
C SER A 18 10.41 3.49 7.22
N LEU A 19 10.21 4.52 8.04
CA LEU A 19 10.89 5.80 7.87
C LEU A 19 12.06 5.93 8.85
N PRO A 20 13.21 6.49 8.42
CA PRO A 20 14.32 6.82 9.31
C PRO A 20 13.90 7.73 10.47
N PRO A 21 14.50 7.59 11.66
CA PRO A 21 14.24 8.47 12.80
C PRO A 21 14.36 9.97 12.47
N GLN A 22 15.30 10.33 11.58
CA GLN A 22 15.52 11.71 11.15
C GLN A 22 14.30 12.26 10.40
N ILE A 23 13.72 11.48 9.49
CA ILE A 23 12.50 11.87 8.76
C ILE A 23 11.32 11.94 9.72
N LEU A 24 11.18 10.95 10.61
CA LEU A 24 10.11 10.95 11.62
C LEU A 24 10.14 12.19 12.51
N HIS A 25 11.34 12.57 12.97
CA HIS A 25 11.52 13.78 13.78
C HIS A 25 11.15 15.05 13.00
N VAL A 26 11.55 15.15 11.73
CA VAL A 26 11.14 16.27 10.86
C VAL A 26 9.62 16.31 10.72
N LEU A 27 8.99 15.18 10.38
CA LEU A 27 7.54 15.08 10.22
C LEU A 27 6.79 15.48 11.51
N GLN A 28 7.25 15.02 12.67
CA GLN A 28 6.71 15.40 13.98
C GLN A 28 6.89 16.88 14.26
N SER A 29 8.07 17.44 14.02
CA SER A 29 8.36 18.87 14.28
C SER A 29 7.54 19.81 13.40
N THR A 30 7.19 19.36 12.18
CA THR A 30 6.33 20.12 11.26
C THR A 30 4.84 19.92 11.50
N SER A 31 4.46 18.96 12.33
CA SER A 31 3.07 18.65 12.66
C SER A 31 2.67 19.36 13.95
N SER A 32 1.48 19.97 13.97
CA SER A 32 0.92 20.57 15.20
C SER A 32 0.40 19.53 16.20
N SER A 33 0.41 18.25 15.83
CA SER A 33 -0.07 17.12 16.61
C SER A 33 0.84 15.90 16.42
N LEU A 34 0.64 14.86 17.24
CA LEU A 34 1.27 13.56 17.03
C LEU A 34 0.96 13.02 15.63
N LEU A 35 1.89 12.25 15.07
CA LEU A 35 1.68 11.61 13.78
C LEU A 35 0.53 10.59 13.88
N PRO A 36 -0.36 10.51 12.88
CA PRO A 36 -1.43 9.53 12.85
C PRO A 36 -0.87 8.10 12.75
N PRO A 37 -1.65 7.08 13.15
CA PRO A 37 -1.24 5.67 13.06
C PRO A 37 -1.03 5.21 11.61
N LEU A 38 -1.61 5.92 10.64
CA LEU A 38 -1.40 5.73 9.23
C LEU A 38 -1.12 7.07 8.57
N LEU A 39 -0.03 7.16 7.82
CA LEU A 39 0.35 8.37 7.09
C LEU A 39 0.61 8.04 5.61
N PRO A 40 -0.21 8.57 4.70
CA PRO A 40 0.09 8.60 3.27
C PRO A 40 1.35 9.43 3.00
N VAL A 41 2.31 8.84 2.30
CA VAL A 41 3.52 9.53 1.87
C VAL A 41 3.80 9.27 0.39
N GLU A 42 4.45 10.21 -0.27
CA GLU A 42 4.95 10.09 -1.62
C GLU A 42 6.47 10.08 -1.58
N LEU A 43 7.07 9.02 -2.12
CA LEU A 43 8.50 8.98 -2.40
C LEU A 43 8.72 9.53 -3.81
N ARG A 44 9.68 10.43 -3.98
CA ARG A 44 9.91 11.17 -5.23
C ARG A 44 11.36 11.06 -5.68
N SER A 45 11.59 10.67 -6.92
CA SER A 45 12.93 10.71 -7.55
C SER A 45 12.80 11.16 -9.00
N GLY A 46 13.27 12.37 -9.33
CA GLY A 46 13.08 12.97 -10.67
C GLY A 46 11.59 13.13 -11.01
N ASP A 47 11.12 12.47 -12.07
CA ASP A 47 9.70 12.40 -12.47
C ASP A 47 8.95 11.20 -11.88
N ARG A 48 9.67 10.27 -11.24
CA ARG A 48 9.07 9.06 -10.65
C ARG A 48 8.45 9.40 -9.29
N ARG A 49 7.25 8.87 -9.06
CA ARG A 49 6.44 9.07 -7.85
C ARG A 49 5.96 7.71 -7.37
N TRP A 50 6.14 7.42 -6.09
CA TRP A 50 5.63 6.21 -5.45
C TRP A 50 4.76 6.60 -4.27
N PRO A 51 3.42 6.58 -4.43
CA PRO A 51 2.50 6.76 -3.32
C PRO A 51 2.53 5.50 -2.45
N VAL A 52 2.86 5.65 -1.17
CA VAL A 52 3.00 4.55 -0.21
C VAL A 52 2.42 4.98 1.14
N ALA A 53 2.28 4.03 2.07
CA ALA A 53 1.80 4.31 3.41
C ALA A 53 2.88 4.01 4.45
N TRP A 54 2.91 4.83 5.50
CA TRP A 54 3.65 4.57 6.73
C TRP A 54 2.66 4.20 7.84
N SER A 55 2.96 3.16 8.61
CA SER A 55 2.07 2.60 9.64
C SER A 55 2.66 2.68 11.06
N GLY A 56 3.61 3.59 11.29
CA GLY A 56 4.23 3.81 12.59
C GLY A 56 5.65 3.24 12.76
N SER A 57 6.15 2.47 11.78
CA SER A 57 7.44 1.79 11.88
C SER A 57 8.65 2.73 11.70
N SER A 58 9.66 2.57 12.53
CA SER A 58 10.95 3.24 12.36
C SER A 58 11.94 2.30 11.68
N SER A 59 12.66 2.79 10.67
CA SER A 59 13.79 2.06 10.09
C SER A 59 14.89 1.83 11.12
N SER A 60 15.63 0.73 10.96
CA SER A 60 16.82 0.43 11.75
C SER A 60 18.06 1.24 11.34
N SER A 61 18.01 1.81 10.13
CA SER A 61 19.08 2.55 9.48
C SER A 61 18.63 3.98 9.12
N SER A 62 19.53 4.74 8.48
CA SER A 62 19.19 6.04 7.87
C SER A 62 18.44 5.93 6.54
N ALA A 63 18.09 4.71 6.11
CA ALA A 63 17.39 4.44 4.87
C ALA A 63 15.88 4.23 5.07
N ILE A 64 15.10 4.54 4.03
CA ILE A 64 13.69 4.15 3.99
C ILE A 64 13.64 2.67 3.65
N GLU A 65 13.13 1.87 4.57
CA GLU A 65 13.08 0.42 4.41
C GLU A 65 11.72 0.02 3.84
N VAL A 66 11.73 -0.80 2.79
CA VAL A 66 10.53 -1.26 2.08
C VAL A 66 10.63 -2.77 1.85
N ALA A 67 9.54 -3.51 2.04
CA ALA A 67 9.53 -4.94 1.73
C ALA A 67 9.93 -5.19 0.26
N ARG A 68 10.88 -6.10 0.02
CA ARG A 68 11.43 -6.35 -1.33
C ARG A 68 10.35 -6.64 -2.38
N VAL A 69 9.42 -7.53 -2.06
CA VAL A 69 8.35 -7.92 -3.00
C VAL A 69 7.41 -6.75 -3.30
N PHE A 70 7.16 -5.88 -2.31
CA PHE A 70 6.35 -4.69 -2.53
C PHE A 70 7.08 -3.67 -3.40
N ALA A 71 8.37 -3.41 -3.13
CA ALA A 71 9.20 -2.53 -3.93
C ALA A 71 9.27 -2.97 -5.40
N GLU A 72 9.41 -4.28 -5.66
CA GLU A 72 9.33 -4.86 -7.01
C GLU A 72 7.96 -4.60 -7.65
N ALA A 73 6.86 -4.85 -6.95
CA ALA A 73 5.51 -4.67 -7.46
C ALA A 73 5.22 -3.22 -7.90
N ILE A 74 5.69 -2.22 -7.13
CA ILE A 74 5.51 -0.80 -7.47
C ILE A 74 6.66 -0.23 -8.32
N SER A 75 7.59 -1.08 -8.78
CA SER A 75 8.77 -0.68 -9.57
C SER A 75 9.61 0.41 -8.88
N LEU A 76 9.85 0.26 -7.57
CA LEU A 76 10.74 1.08 -6.75
C LEU A 76 12.10 0.37 -6.59
N PRO A 77 13.17 0.82 -7.25
CA PRO A 77 14.48 0.16 -7.17
C PRO A 77 15.16 0.34 -5.81
N ASP A 78 15.88 -0.69 -5.34
CA ASP A 78 16.83 -0.57 -4.22
C ASP A 78 17.90 0.49 -4.53
N GLY A 79 18.29 1.26 -3.52
CA GLY A 79 19.30 2.30 -3.67
C GLY A 79 18.78 3.60 -4.28
N THR A 80 17.50 3.69 -4.63
CA THR A 80 16.89 4.93 -5.15
C THR A 80 16.98 6.03 -4.10
N VAL A 81 17.56 7.17 -4.45
CA VAL A 81 17.51 8.38 -3.62
C VAL A 81 16.16 9.04 -3.85
N VAL A 82 15.40 9.22 -2.77
CA VAL A 82 14.06 9.80 -2.80
C VAL A 82 13.91 10.94 -1.82
N GLN A 83 13.07 11.90 -2.19
CA GLN A 83 12.50 12.87 -1.27
C GLN A 83 11.19 12.33 -0.71
N VAL A 84 10.95 12.56 0.57
CA VAL A 84 9.68 12.17 1.23
C VAL A 84 8.78 13.37 1.36
N ARG A 85 7.52 13.20 0.95
CA ARG A 85 6.46 14.19 1.12
C ARG A 85 5.22 13.54 1.73
N VAL A 86 4.62 14.17 2.74
CA VAL A 86 3.30 13.76 3.24
C VAL A 86 2.24 14.11 2.22
N LEU A 87 1.39 13.14 1.87
CA LEU A 87 0.22 13.37 1.03
C LEU A 87 -0.94 13.83 1.91
N SER A 88 -1.32 15.09 1.78
CA SER A 88 -2.49 15.65 2.46
C SER A 88 -3.75 15.46 1.63
N ASN A 89 -4.90 15.33 2.29
CA ASN A 89 -6.22 15.25 1.64
C ASN A 89 -6.37 14.08 0.66
N VAL A 90 -5.72 12.95 0.94
CA VAL A 90 -5.92 11.72 0.15
C VAL A 90 -7.38 11.28 0.32
N PRO A 91 -8.19 11.19 -0.75
CA PRO A 91 -9.56 10.74 -0.65
C PRO A 91 -9.63 9.32 -0.11
N LYS A 92 -10.65 9.05 0.69
CA LYS A 92 -10.97 7.69 1.10
C LYS A 92 -11.66 6.99 -0.07
N ALA A 93 -11.12 5.85 -0.47
CA ALA A 93 -11.83 4.99 -1.40
C ALA A 93 -13.13 4.54 -0.75
N THR A 94 -14.18 4.47 -1.57
CA THR A 94 -15.47 3.85 -1.25
C THR A 94 -15.69 2.56 -2.06
N LEU A 95 -14.86 2.29 -3.07
CA LEU A 95 -14.78 1.02 -3.80
C LEU A 95 -13.35 0.87 -4.33
N VAL A 96 -12.77 -0.32 -4.24
CA VAL A 96 -11.54 -0.66 -4.96
C VAL A 96 -11.70 -2.03 -5.60
N THR A 97 -11.46 -2.10 -6.89
CA THR A 97 -11.49 -3.33 -7.67
C THR A 97 -10.06 -3.79 -7.87
N VAL A 98 -9.75 -5.04 -7.53
CA VAL A 98 -8.43 -5.64 -7.71
C VAL A 98 -8.55 -6.96 -8.47
N GLU A 99 -7.47 -7.47 -9.03
CA GLU A 99 -7.45 -8.80 -9.61
C GLU A 99 -6.08 -9.45 -9.42
N PRO A 100 -6.02 -10.78 -9.18
CA PRO A 100 -4.79 -11.55 -9.30
C PRO A 100 -4.09 -11.30 -10.62
N GLU A 101 -2.77 -11.22 -10.59
CA GLU A 101 -1.95 -10.93 -11.76
C GLU A 101 -1.86 -12.11 -12.73
N THR A 102 -1.90 -13.34 -12.20
CA THR A 102 -1.70 -14.57 -12.98
C THR A 102 -2.77 -15.63 -12.68
N GLU A 103 -2.90 -16.64 -13.55
CA GLU A 103 -3.77 -17.80 -13.32
C GLU A 103 -3.40 -18.56 -12.05
N ASP A 104 -2.09 -18.71 -11.78
CA ASP A 104 -1.60 -19.31 -10.53
C ASP A 104 -2.03 -18.48 -9.30
N ASP A 105 -1.94 -17.15 -9.38
CA ASP A 105 -2.41 -16.26 -8.31
C ASP A 105 -3.94 -16.39 -8.10
N TRP A 106 -4.70 -16.63 -9.17
CA TRP A 106 -6.14 -16.90 -9.10
C TRP A 106 -6.44 -18.20 -8.34
N GLU A 107 -5.80 -19.30 -8.70
CA GLU A 107 -6.00 -20.59 -8.02
C GLU A 107 -5.68 -20.49 -6.53
N VAL A 108 -4.56 -19.84 -6.19
CA VAL A 108 -4.17 -19.63 -4.79
C VAL A 108 -5.22 -18.78 -4.05
N LEU A 109 -5.74 -17.74 -4.69
CA LEU A 109 -6.75 -16.88 -4.09
C LEU A 109 -8.08 -17.61 -3.86
N GLU A 110 -8.54 -18.42 -4.81
CA GLU A 110 -9.77 -19.19 -4.67
C GLU A 110 -9.73 -20.12 -3.45
N LEU A 111 -8.56 -20.71 -3.17
CA LEU A 111 -8.34 -21.57 -2.02
C LEU A 111 -8.19 -20.79 -0.70
N ASN A 112 -7.92 -19.48 -0.74
CA ASN A 112 -7.57 -18.66 0.42
C ASN A 112 -8.40 -17.37 0.56
N ALA A 113 -9.57 -17.28 -0.08
CA ALA A 113 -10.33 -16.03 -0.21
C ALA A 113 -10.65 -15.34 1.12
N GLU A 114 -11.07 -16.10 2.14
CA GLU A 114 -11.38 -15.57 3.47
C GLU A 114 -10.14 -15.00 4.17
N LEU A 115 -9.00 -15.70 4.05
CA LEU A 115 -7.72 -15.24 4.60
C LEU A 115 -7.24 -13.98 3.87
N ALA A 116 -7.37 -13.95 2.55
CA ALA A 116 -7.00 -12.80 1.74
C ALA A 116 -7.85 -11.56 2.10
N GLU A 117 -9.15 -11.72 2.27
CA GLU A 117 -10.05 -10.64 2.70
C GLU A 117 -9.70 -10.12 4.10
N ALA A 118 -9.38 -11.00 5.04
CA ALA A 118 -8.95 -10.60 6.38
C ALA A 118 -7.58 -9.90 6.38
N ALA A 119 -6.67 -10.31 5.50
CA ALA A 119 -5.29 -9.84 5.48
C ALA A 119 -5.10 -8.52 4.72
N ILE A 120 -5.86 -8.30 3.63
CA ILE A 120 -5.56 -7.24 2.65
C ILE A 120 -5.51 -5.85 3.27
N LEU A 121 -6.50 -5.48 4.08
CA LEU A 121 -6.49 -4.18 4.72
C LEU A 121 -5.32 -4.04 5.65
N SER A 122 -4.90 -5.08 6.36
CA SER A 122 -3.80 -4.98 7.32
C SER A 122 -2.46 -4.64 6.67
N GLN A 123 -2.27 -4.99 5.39
CA GLN A 123 -0.99 -4.88 4.70
C GLN A 123 -0.93 -3.74 3.66
N VAL A 124 -2.05 -3.30 3.08
CA VAL A 124 -2.06 -2.21 2.09
C VAL A 124 -3.10 -1.15 2.42
N ARG A 125 -2.74 0.13 2.27
CA ARG A 125 -3.61 1.27 2.62
C ARG A 125 -3.68 2.39 1.60
N ILE A 126 -2.75 2.43 0.64
CA ILE A 126 -2.76 3.38 -0.46
C ILE A 126 -2.90 2.55 -1.73
N LEU A 127 -3.96 2.81 -2.50
CA LEU A 127 -4.24 2.14 -3.76
C LEU A 127 -4.59 3.19 -4.82
N HIS A 128 -4.14 2.95 -6.05
CA HIS A 128 -4.53 3.72 -7.22
C HIS A 128 -4.68 2.80 -8.42
N GLU A 129 -5.44 3.24 -9.41
CA GLU A 129 -5.65 2.48 -10.65
C GLU A 129 -4.31 2.10 -11.31
N ALA A 130 -4.23 0.86 -11.82
CA ALA A 130 -3.05 0.21 -12.39
C ALA A 130 -1.87 -0.03 -11.43
N MET A 131 -2.00 0.28 -10.13
CA MET A 131 -1.02 -0.11 -9.12
C MET A 131 -0.99 -1.64 -8.98
N LYS A 132 0.20 -2.20 -8.75
CA LYS A 132 0.35 -3.59 -8.31
C LYS A 132 0.78 -3.65 -6.85
N PHE A 133 0.34 -4.67 -6.13
CA PHE A 133 0.79 -4.91 -4.76
C PHE A 133 0.74 -6.41 -4.43
N PRO A 134 1.68 -6.90 -3.62
CA PRO A 134 1.62 -8.25 -3.05
C PRO A 134 0.71 -8.30 -1.81
N LEU A 135 0.08 -9.45 -1.61
CA LEU A 135 -0.59 -9.82 -0.37
C LEU A 135 0.06 -11.08 0.19
N TRP A 136 0.62 -10.98 1.38
CA TRP A 136 1.19 -12.12 2.08
C TRP A 136 0.11 -12.82 2.90
N LEU A 137 -0.01 -14.13 2.70
CA LEU A 137 -0.83 -15.01 3.52
C LEU A 137 0.06 -15.81 4.48
N HIS A 138 -0.49 -16.87 5.08
CA HIS A 138 0.29 -17.81 5.90
C HIS A 138 1.32 -18.59 5.05
N ASP A 139 2.35 -19.14 5.70
CA ASP A 139 3.33 -20.08 5.12
C ASP A 139 4.06 -19.63 3.84
N ARG A 140 4.39 -18.33 3.75
CA ARG A 140 5.13 -17.70 2.63
C ARG A 140 4.36 -17.61 1.30
N THR A 141 3.07 -17.93 1.30
CA THR A 141 2.23 -17.71 0.12
C THR A 141 2.06 -16.21 -0.12
N VAL A 142 2.36 -15.76 -1.34
CA VAL A 142 2.19 -14.37 -1.76
C VAL A 142 1.37 -14.35 -3.03
N ILE A 143 0.28 -13.59 -3.02
CA ILE A 143 -0.56 -13.34 -4.19
C ILE A 143 -0.26 -11.94 -4.71
N ARG A 144 0.01 -11.78 -6.00
CA ARG A 144 0.14 -10.45 -6.61
C ARG A 144 -1.20 -9.97 -7.16
N PHE A 145 -1.56 -8.74 -6.81
CA PHE A 145 -2.77 -8.08 -7.29
C PHE A 145 -2.43 -6.87 -8.16
N ALA A 146 -3.28 -6.62 -9.15
CA ALA A 146 -3.39 -5.36 -9.88
C ALA A 146 -4.68 -4.63 -9.49
N VAL A 147 -4.61 -3.32 -9.30
CA VAL A 147 -5.79 -2.48 -9.06
C VAL A 147 -6.44 -2.13 -10.39
N VAL A 148 -7.65 -2.64 -10.61
CA VAL A 148 -8.43 -2.42 -11.84
C VAL A 148 -9.14 -1.07 -11.81
N SER A 149 -9.69 -0.67 -10.66
CA SER A 149 -10.36 0.63 -10.53
C SER A 149 -10.50 1.06 -9.07
N THR A 150 -10.66 2.37 -8.85
CA THR A 150 -10.98 2.96 -7.55
C THR A 150 -12.19 3.89 -7.68
N PHE A 151 -12.97 4.02 -6.62
CA PHE A 151 -13.98 5.06 -6.49
C PHE A 151 -13.70 5.86 -5.21
N PRO A 152 -13.49 7.19 -5.27
CA PRO A 152 -13.55 8.04 -6.47
C PRO A 152 -12.48 7.69 -7.52
N PRO A 153 -12.79 7.90 -8.82
CA PRO A 153 -11.84 7.63 -9.88
C PRO A 153 -10.79 8.75 -9.94
N LYS A 154 -9.57 8.39 -10.32
CA LYS A 154 -8.40 9.28 -10.47
C LYS A 154 -7.80 9.76 -9.14
N GLY A 155 -6.48 9.58 -9.01
CA GLY A 155 -5.70 9.96 -7.82
C GLY A 155 -5.38 8.78 -6.91
N TYR A 156 -4.61 9.07 -5.86
CA TYR A 156 -4.31 8.10 -4.79
C TYR A 156 -5.50 8.01 -3.85
N ASN A 157 -5.86 6.81 -3.41
CA ASN A 157 -6.96 6.62 -2.48
C ASN A 157 -6.53 5.84 -1.25
N LEU A 158 -7.02 6.28 -0.08
CA LEU A 158 -6.91 5.57 1.18
C LEU A 158 -7.90 4.41 1.21
N CYS A 159 -7.40 3.21 1.42
CA CYS A 159 -8.21 2.01 1.55
C CYS A 159 -8.45 1.71 3.05
N GLU A 160 -9.66 1.95 3.54
CA GLU A 160 -10.02 1.74 4.95
C GLU A 160 -10.88 0.49 5.17
N GLU A 161 -11.59 0.01 4.14
CA GLU A 161 -12.37 -1.22 4.19
C GLU A 161 -12.33 -1.91 2.81
N LEU A 162 -12.39 -3.24 2.76
CA LEU A 162 -12.54 -4.04 1.55
C LEU A 162 -13.56 -5.11 1.89
N LYS A 163 -14.78 -5.02 1.34
CA LYS A 163 -15.74 -6.12 1.40
C LYS A 163 -15.85 -6.79 0.06
N SER A 164 -15.70 -8.08 0.09
CA SER A 164 -15.56 -8.91 -1.09
C SER A 164 -16.86 -9.11 -1.88
N PRO A 165 -16.72 -9.32 -3.20
CA PRO A 165 -17.68 -10.05 -4.02
C PRO A 165 -17.38 -11.55 -4.14
N TRP A 166 -16.41 -12.12 -3.39
CA TRP A 166 -15.88 -13.49 -3.60
C TRP A 166 -16.98 -14.59 -3.64
N LEU A 167 -18.21 -14.29 -3.22
CA LEU A 167 -19.38 -15.18 -3.22
C LEU A 167 -20.23 -15.18 -4.51
N LEU A 168 -19.93 -14.34 -5.50
CA LEU A 168 -20.64 -14.36 -6.80
C LEU A 168 -19.76 -15.06 -7.84
N ARG A 169 -20.02 -16.35 -8.04
CA ARG A 169 -19.33 -17.29 -8.96
C ARG A 169 -19.30 -16.89 -10.45
N ASP A 170 -19.71 -15.68 -10.84
CA ASP A 170 -20.05 -15.35 -12.23
C ASP A 170 -19.35 -14.11 -12.83
N VAL A 171 -18.33 -13.51 -12.19
CA VAL A 171 -17.69 -12.31 -12.78
C VAL A 171 -16.17 -12.42 -12.83
N LYS A 172 -15.64 -12.38 -14.06
CA LYS A 172 -14.22 -12.06 -14.34
C LYS A 172 -13.92 -10.65 -13.80
N GLY A 173 -13.35 -10.57 -12.60
CA GLY A 173 -12.89 -9.33 -11.94
C GLY A 173 -13.47 -9.13 -10.54
N ILE A 174 -12.65 -8.69 -9.57
CA ILE A 174 -13.06 -8.54 -8.16
C ILE A 174 -13.28 -7.06 -7.84
N SER A 175 -14.53 -6.65 -7.59
CA SER A 175 -14.92 -5.27 -7.22
C SER A 175 -15.24 -5.13 -5.72
N ALA A 176 -14.30 -4.73 -4.86
CA ALA A 176 -14.58 -4.58 -3.42
C ALA A 176 -15.28 -3.25 -3.08
N ARG A 177 -16.41 -3.31 -2.36
CA ARG A 177 -17.21 -2.13 -1.96
C ARG A 177 -17.00 -1.80 -0.49
N ILE A 178 -16.60 -0.56 -0.21
CA ILE A 178 -16.32 -0.02 1.12
C ILE A 178 -17.62 0.57 1.64
N LYS A 179 -18.10 0.15 2.82
CA LYS A 179 -19.30 0.78 3.38
C LYS A 179 -18.88 2.12 3.98
N ASN A 180 -19.58 3.19 3.61
CA ASN A 180 -19.61 4.36 4.49
C ASN A 180 -20.22 3.89 5.81
N GLY A 181 -19.43 3.93 6.88
CA GLY A 181 -19.95 3.76 8.23
C GLY A 181 -21.04 4.80 8.45
N THR A 182 -22.29 4.35 8.55
CA THR A 182 -23.38 5.17 9.04
C THR A 182 -23.04 5.50 10.49
N MET A 183 -22.94 6.79 10.82
CA MET A 183 -23.01 7.27 12.20
C MET A 183 -24.31 6.82 12.85
#